data_AF-C5D991-F1
#
_entry.id   AF-C5D991-F1
#
_cell.length_a   1.000
_cell.length_b   1.000
_cell.length_c   1.000
_cell.angle_alpha   90.00
_cell.angle_beta   90.00
_cell.angle_gamma   90.00
#
_symmetry.space_group_name_H-M   'P 1'
#
loop_
_entity.id
_entity.type
_entity.pdbx_description
1 polymer ?
#
loop_
_entity_poly.entity_id
_entity_poly.type
_entity_poly.pdbx_seq_one_letter_code
_entity_poly.pdbx_strand_id
1 'polypeptide(L)'
;MASLRDIKKRINATKKTSQITKAMEMVSASKLNRAEMNAKSFVPYMDKMQEVVANIALGAGNATHPMLVTRPVKKTGYLVITSDRGLAGAYNSNVLRTVYQTIQQRHQSPDEYAIIVIGRVGLSFFKKRNFPVILNITGLPDQPSFADIKEIANKAVGLFADGTFDELYMYYNHYVSAIQQEVTERKLLPLTDLVDNKQRTTYEFEPSQEEILDVLLPQYAESLIYGALLDAKASEHAARMTAMKNATDNAHELIRTLTLSYNRARQAAITQEITEIVAGANALQ
;
A
#
# COMPACT_ATOMS: atom_id res chain seq x y z
N MET A 1 -6.18 13.24 43.11
CA MET A 1 -7.11 13.29 41.96
C MET A 1 -6.45 14.09 40.84
N ALA A 2 -6.67 13.75 39.57
CA ALA A 2 -6.16 14.57 38.46
C ALA A 2 -6.69 16.01 38.62
N SER A 3 -5.82 17.02 38.57
CA SER A 3 -6.25 18.40 38.77
C SER A 3 -7.25 18.77 37.67
N LEU A 4 -8.24 19.60 38.00
CA LEU A 4 -9.24 20.11 37.06
C LEU A 4 -8.57 20.75 35.83
N ARG A 5 -7.41 21.40 36.06
CA ARG A 5 -6.54 21.95 35.03
C ARG A 5 -5.97 20.88 34.08
N ASP A 6 -5.51 19.75 34.60
CA ASP A 6 -4.93 18.67 33.80
C ASP A 6 -5.99 17.98 32.93
N ILE A 7 -7.21 17.77 33.47
CA ILE A 7 -8.32 17.22 32.69
C ILE A 7 -8.67 18.18 31.55
N LYS A 8 -8.79 19.48 31.82
CA LYS A 8 -9.05 20.50 30.79
C LYS A 8 -7.95 20.53 29.72
N LYS A 9 -6.68 20.42 30.13
CA LYS A 9 -5.53 20.35 29.20
C LYS A 9 -5.62 19.13 28.30
N ARG A 10 -5.98 17.96 28.84
CA ARG A 10 -6.20 16.74 28.05
C ARG A 10 -7.36 16.88 27.08
N ILE A 11 -8.49 17.44 27.49
CA ILE A 11 -9.63 17.70 26.59
C ILE A 11 -9.19 18.55 25.40
N ASN A 12 -8.48 19.65 25.66
CA ASN A 12 -8.04 20.56 24.61
C ASN A 12 -7.01 19.90 23.66
N ALA A 13 -6.10 19.09 24.20
CA ALA A 13 -5.16 18.32 23.39
C ALA A 13 -5.89 17.32 22.47
N THR A 14 -6.83 16.53 23.01
CA THR A 14 -7.60 15.56 22.22
C THR A 14 -8.48 16.24 21.17
N LYS A 15 -9.05 17.42 21.47
CA LYS A 15 -9.80 18.23 20.48
C LYS A 15 -8.91 18.66 19.31
N LYS A 16 -7.68 19.13 19.58
CA LYS A 16 -6.73 19.48 18.52
C LYS A 16 -6.36 18.25 17.68
N THR A 17 -6.10 17.11 18.31
CA THR A 17 -5.83 15.86 17.59
C THR A 17 -7.00 15.46 16.70
N SER A 18 -8.25 15.53 17.19
CA SER A 18 -9.47 15.25 16.40
C SER A 18 -9.56 16.13 15.15
N GLN A 19 -9.30 17.43 15.28
CA GLN A 19 -9.32 18.34 14.13
C GLN A 19 -8.26 17.97 13.08
N ILE A 20 -7.06 17.59 13.52
CA ILE A 20 -5.98 17.15 12.63
C ILE A 20 -6.36 15.84 11.93
N THR A 21 -6.86 14.84 12.67
CA THR A 21 -7.26 13.56 12.06
C THR A 21 -8.42 13.76 11.10
N LYS A 22 -9.38 14.64 11.41
CA LYS A 22 -10.48 14.95 10.50
C LYS A 22 -10.00 15.65 9.23
N ALA A 23 -9.04 16.56 9.33
CA ALA A 23 -8.42 17.17 8.16
C ALA A 23 -7.68 16.12 7.31
N MET A 24 -6.92 15.21 7.94
CA MET A 24 -6.21 14.14 7.24
C MET A 24 -7.14 13.11 6.58
N GLU A 25 -8.30 12.83 7.17
CA GLU A 25 -9.37 12.03 6.56
C GLU A 25 -9.83 12.68 5.25
N MET A 26 -10.16 13.98 5.26
CA MET A 26 -10.61 14.70 4.06
C MET A 26 -9.53 14.79 2.98
N VAL A 27 -8.27 15.02 3.37
CA VAL A 27 -7.14 15.02 2.43
C VAL A 27 -6.98 13.63 1.79
N SER A 28 -7.12 12.56 2.58
CA SER A 28 -7.01 11.19 2.07
C SER A 28 -8.16 10.83 1.15
N ALA A 29 -9.39 11.29 1.45
CA ALA A 29 -10.54 11.13 0.57
C ALA A 29 -10.33 11.82 -0.79
N SER A 30 -9.80 13.04 -0.80
CA SER A 30 -9.46 13.75 -2.05
C SER A 30 -8.41 13.02 -2.87
N LYS A 31 -7.38 12.47 -2.22
CA LYS A 31 -6.33 11.69 -2.86
C LYS A 31 -6.82 10.34 -3.37
N LEU A 32 -7.73 9.68 -2.65
CA LEU A 32 -8.39 8.46 -3.08
C LEU A 32 -9.14 8.70 -4.40
N ASN A 33 -9.96 9.75 -4.47
CA ASN A 33 -10.69 10.07 -5.70
C ASN A 33 -9.75 10.26 -6.90
N ARG A 34 -8.61 10.93 -6.71
CA ARG A 34 -7.60 11.08 -7.77
C ARG A 34 -6.93 9.76 -8.13
N ALA A 35 -6.62 8.92 -7.15
CA ALA A 35 -6.02 7.61 -7.39
C ALA A 35 -6.97 6.67 -8.16
N GLU A 36 -8.27 6.68 -7.82
CA GLU A 36 -9.29 5.95 -8.57
C GLU A 36 -9.42 6.44 -10.01
N MET A 37 -9.41 7.76 -10.23
CA MET A 37 -9.44 8.33 -11.59
C MET A 37 -8.21 7.89 -12.39
N ASN A 38 -7.02 7.93 -11.78
CA ASN A 38 -5.78 7.50 -12.42
C ASN A 38 -5.82 6.00 -12.76
N ALA A 39 -6.26 5.15 -11.82
CA ALA A 39 -6.43 3.72 -12.06
C ALA A 39 -7.42 3.46 -13.21
N LYS A 40 -8.60 4.10 -13.21
CA LYS A 40 -9.60 3.99 -14.29
C LYS A 40 -9.05 4.46 -15.65
N SER A 41 -8.29 5.55 -15.66
CA SER A 41 -7.67 6.07 -16.90
C SER A 41 -6.61 5.15 -17.48
N PHE A 42 -6.01 4.29 -16.64
CA PHE A 42 -4.99 3.34 -17.05
C PHE A 42 -5.56 2.02 -17.58
N VAL A 43 -6.79 1.66 -17.21
CA VAL A 43 -7.46 0.42 -17.65
C VAL A 43 -7.45 0.25 -19.17
N PRO A 44 -7.84 1.24 -20.01
CA PRO A 44 -7.86 1.05 -21.46
C PRO A 44 -6.49 0.73 -22.07
N TYR A 45 -5.41 1.32 -21.52
CA TYR A 45 -4.05 1.02 -21.95
C TYR A 45 -3.66 -0.40 -21.56
N MET A 46 -3.97 -0.82 -20.33
CA MET A 46 -3.71 -2.16 -19.84
C MET A 46 -4.44 -3.23 -20.66
N ASP A 47 -5.73 -3.03 -20.91
CA ASP A 47 -6.57 -3.95 -21.67
C ASP A 47 -6.04 -4.10 -23.11
N LYS A 48 -5.68 -2.98 -23.75
CA LYS A 48 -5.12 -3.02 -25.11
C LYS A 48 -3.77 -3.70 -25.14
N MET A 49 -2.89 -3.42 -24.18
CA MET A 49 -1.59 -4.07 -24.10
C MET A 49 -1.73 -5.57 -23.88
N GLN A 50 -2.62 -5.98 -22.97
CA GLN A 50 -2.91 -7.40 -22.72
C GLN A 50 -3.50 -8.08 -23.96
N GLU A 51 -4.43 -7.43 -24.67
CA GLU A 51 -5.00 -7.95 -25.91
C GLU A 51 -3.92 -8.18 -26.98
N VAL A 52 -3.07 -7.19 -27.23
CA VAL A 52 -1.99 -7.28 -28.22
C VAL A 52 -1.00 -8.36 -27.81
N VAL A 53 -0.53 -8.36 -26.56
CA VAL A 53 0.42 -9.38 -26.08
C VAL A 53 -0.18 -10.79 -26.18
N ALA A 54 -1.43 -10.99 -25.79
CA ALA A 54 -2.09 -12.29 -25.88
C ALA A 54 -2.21 -12.77 -27.33
N ASN A 55 -2.64 -11.89 -28.25
CA ASN A 55 -2.76 -12.23 -29.67
C ASN A 55 -1.41 -12.62 -30.30
N ILE A 56 -0.33 -11.91 -29.95
CA ILE A 56 1.02 -12.20 -30.48
C ILE A 56 1.60 -13.45 -29.83
N ALA A 57 1.54 -13.56 -28.50
CA ALA A 57 2.15 -14.67 -27.77
C ALA A 57 1.43 -16.01 -28.01
N LEU A 58 0.09 -16.02 -28.11
CA LEU A 58 -0.69 -17.24 -28.35
C LEU A 58 -0.86 -17.56 -29.84
N GLY A 59 -0.73 -16.58 -30.72
CA GLY A 59 -0.82 -16.77 -32.17
C GLY A 59 0.34 -17.59 -32.75
N ALA A 60 1.54 -17.47 -32.16
CA ALA A 60 2.64 -18.38 -32.47
C ALA A 60 2.54 -19.62 -31.57
N GLY A 61 2.13 -20.76 -32.14
CA GLY A 61 2.07 -22.03 -31.42
C GLY A 61 3.38 -22.52 -30.79
N ASN A 62 4.49 -21.77 -30.93
CA ASN A 62 5.82 -22.03 -30.34
C ASN A 62 6.50 -20.72 -29.89
N ALA A 63 5.83 -19.87 -29.10
CA ALA A 63 6.48 -18.66 -28.59
C ALA A 63 7.67 -19.01 -27.66
N THR A 64 8.90 -18.77 -28.15
CA THR A 64 10.18 -19.13 -27.51
C THR A 64 10.70 -18.09 -26.51
N HIS A 65 10.00 -16.96 -26.37
CA HIS A 65 10.51 -15.84 -25.60
C HIS A 65 10.70 -16.21 -24.11
N PRO A 66 11.85 -15.86 -23.47
CA PRO A 66 12.16 -16.22 -22.09
C PRO A 66 11.10 -15.85 -21.04
N MET A 67 10.34 -14.78 -21.28
CA MET A 67 9.25 -14.34 -20.39
C MET A 67 7.96 -15.16 -20.51
N LEU A 68 7.82 -16.01 -21.53
CA LEU A 68 6.63 -16.87 -21.72
C LEU A 68 6.88 -18.31 -21.26
N VAL A 69 8.14 -18.74 -21.19
CA VAL A 69 8.50 -20.10 -20.81
C VAL A 69 8.79 -20.22 -19.32
N THR A 70 8.31 -21.30 -18.71
CA THR A 70 8.65 -21.63 -17.33
C THR A 70 9.98 -22.37 -17.29
N ARG A 71 10.87 -21.99 -16.38
CA ARG A 71 12.16 -22.63 -16.14
C ARG A 71 12.29 -23.10 -14.69
N PRO A 72 13.20 -24.06 -14.38
CA PRO A 72 13.45 -24.49 -13.02
C PRO A 72 13.86 -23.32 -12.12
N VAL A 73 13.18 -23.17 -10.98
CA VAL A 73 13.37 -22.02 -10.08
C VAL A 73 14.59 -22.24 -9.19
N LYS A 74 15.66 -21.46 -9.41
CA LYS A 74 16.82 -21.34 -8.53
C LYS A 74 16.71 -20.13 -7.62
N LYS A 75 16.13 -19.03 -8.13
CA LYS A 75 15.96 -17.80 -7.36
C LYS A 75 14.64 -17.09 -7.65
N THR A 76 13.95 -16.69 -6.59
CA THR A 76 12.65 -16.02 -6.65
C THR A 76 12.78 -14.52 -6.33
N GLY A 77 12.26 -13.67 -7.21
CA GLY A 77 12.13 -12.24 -6.99
C GLY A 77 10.82 -11.88 -6.30
N TYR A 78 10.87 -10.96 -5.34
CA TYR A 78 9.71 -10.44 -4.63
C TYR A 78 9.62 -8.92 -4.75
N LEU A 79 8.69 -8.41 -5.56
CA LEU A 79 8.35 -6.99 -5.65
C LEU A 79 7.26 -6.67 -4.62
N VAL A 80 7.59 -5.84 -3.63
CA VAL A 80 6.70 -5.53 -2.50
C VAL A 80 6.36 -4.05 -2.51
N ILE A 81 5.06 -3.74 -2.66
CA ILE A 81 4.54 -2.38 -2.67
C ILE A 81 4.03 -2.01 -1.27
N THR A 82 4.62 -0.97 -0.70
CA THR A 82 4.29 -0.39 0.60
C THR A 82 4.18 1.11 0.51
N SER A 83 3.71 1.76 1.57
CA SER A 83 3.64 3.22 1.61
C SER A 83 4.96 3.85 2.08
N ASP A 84 5.18 5.10 1.65
CA ASP A 84 6.25 5.93 2.20
C ASP A 84 5.89 6.57 3.56
N ARG A 85 4.59 6.69 3.84
CA ARG A 85 4.04 7.38 5.00
C ARG A 85 3.12 6.44 5.78
N GLY A 86 3.18 6.51 7.11
CA GLY A 86 2.32 5.74 8.01
C GLY A 86 0.88 6.25 8.09
N LEU A 87 0.25 6.00 9.23
CA LEU A 87 -1.13 6.39 9.56
C LEU A 87 -2.19 5.78 8.61
N ALA A 88 -1.87 4.65 8.00
CA ALA A 88 -2.75 3.92 7.06
C ALA A 88 -3.28 2.60 7.67
N GLY A 89 -3.51 2.58 8.99
CA GLY A 89 -3.98 1.37 9.68
C GLY A 89 -3.08 0.16 9.43
N ALA A 90 -3.70 -0.96 9.02
CA ALA A 90 -3.02 -2.22 8.80
C ALA A 90 -2.42 -2.40 7.39
N TYR A 91 -2.51 -1.41 6.50
CA TYR A 91 -2.09 -1.49 5.09
C TYR A 91 -0.69 -2.10 4.90
N ASN A 92 0.32 -1.52 5.56
CA ASN A 92 1.70 -2.01 5.45
C ASN A 92 1.90 -3.32 6.23
N SER A 93 1.32 -3.43 7.42
CA SER A 93 1.53 -4.61 8.26
C SER A 93 0.96 -5.87 7.63
N ASN A 94 -0.15 -5.77 6.88
CA ASN A 94 -0.77 -6.92 6.25
C ASN A 94 0.12 -7.42 5.10
N VAL A 95 0.50 -6.56 4.15
CA VAL A 95 1.37 -6.97 3.03
C VAL A 95 2.72 -7.50 3.51
N LEU A 96 3.34 -6.84 4.50
CA LEU A 96 4.64 -7.27 5.04
C LEU A 96 4.55 -8.59 5.80
N ARG A 97 3.44 -8.83 6.53
CA ARG A 97 3.22 -10.10 7.22
C ARG A 97 3.04 -11.23 6.22
N THR A 98 2.22 -11.04 5.18
CA THR A 98 2.02 -12.03 4.12
C THR A 98 3.33 -12.37 3.43
N VAL A 99 4.09 -11.35 2.98
CA VAL A 99 5.41 -11.58 2.34
C VAL A 99 6.36 -12.32 3.27
N TYR A 100 6.45 -11.92 4.54
CA TYR A 100 7.29 -12.59 5.52
C TYR A 100 6.91 -14.06 5.68
N GLN A 101 5.61 -14.36 5.81
CA GLN A 101 5.12 -15.74 5.94
C GLN A 101 5.41 -16.55 4.68
N THR A 102 5.18 -15.98 3.49
CA THR A 102 5.45 -16.68 2.23
C THR A 102 6.93 -16.99 2.05
N ILE A 103 7.82 -16.05 2.35
CA ILE A 103 9.27 -16.28 2.24
C ILE A 103 9.71 -17.39 3.20
N GLN A 104 9.24 -17.37 4.45
CA GLN A 104 9.58 -18.39 5.45
C GLN A 104 9.02 -19.77 5.09
N GLN A 105 7.92 -19.83 4.33
CA GLN A 105 7.32 -21.08 3.88
C GLN A 105 8.02 -21.65 2.64
N ARG A 106 8.41 -20.79 1.69
CA ARG A 106 8.97 -21.21 0.39
C ARG A 106 10.48 -21.41 0.40
N HIS A 107 11.21 -20.71 1.27
CA HIS A 107 12.66 -20.64 1.21
C HIS A 107 13.31 -21.07 2.52
N GLN A 108 14.45 -21.77 2.42
CA GLN A 108 15.26 -22.15 3.57
C GLN A 108 16.50 -21.27 3.72
N SER A 109 17.01 -20.74 2.61
CA SER A 109 18.19 -19.86 2.57
C SER A 109 17.86 -18.44 2.08
N PRO A 110 18.54 -17.40 2.60
CA PRO A 110 18.46 -16.04 2.04
C PRO A 110 18.96 -15.92 0.59
N ASP A 111 19.72 -16.90 0.08
CA ASP A 111 20.25 -16.85 -1.29
C ASP A 111 19.21 -17.21 -2.37
N GLU A 112 18.15 -17.91 -1.96
CA GLU A 112 17.07 -18.40 -2.83
C GLU A 112 16.09 -17.31 -3.26
N TYR A 113 16.16 -16.12 -2.66
CA TYR A 113 15.25 -15.03 -2.99
C TYR A 113 15.92 -13.66 -2.93
N ALA A 114 15.27 -12.68 -3.54
CA ALA A 114 15.64 -11.28 -3.39
C ALA A 114 14.41 -10.38 -3.40
N ILE A 115 14.51 -9.24 -2.71
CA ILE A 115 13.38 -8.33 -2.53
C ILE A 115 13.62 -7.01 -3.26
N ILE A 116 12.61 -6.59 -4.00
CA ILE A 116 12.47 -5.27 -4.61
C ILE A 116 11.41 -4.52 -3.82
N VAL A 117 11.75 -3.37 -3.25
CA VAL A 117 10.82 -2.65 -2.38
C VAL A 117 10.41 -1.31 -2.96
N ILE A 118 9.10 -1.13 -3.11
CA ILE A 118 8.49 0.16 -3.38
C ILE A 118 7.94 0.71 -2.06
N GLY A 119 8.52 1.80 -1.56
CA GLY A 119 8.07 2.48 -0.35
C GLY A 119 8.98 2.32 0.88
N ARG A 120 9.07 3.40 1.65
CA ARG A 120 9.96 3.52 2.82
C ARG A 120 9.63 2.56 3.97
N VAL A 121 8.35 2.26 4.22
CA VAL A 121 7.95 1.40 5.34
C VAL A 121 8.44 -0.03 5.13
N GLY A 122 8.25 -0.58 3.93
CA GLY A 122 8.78 -1.90 3.57
C GLY A 122 10.30 -1.92 3.61
N LEU A 123 10.96 -0.89 3.09
CA LEU A 123 12.43 -0.84 3.04
C LEU A 123 13.01 -0.92 4.46
N SER A 124 12.42 -0.16 5.39
CA SER A 124 12.83 -0.16 6.79
C SER A 124 12.56 -1.51 7.46
N PHE A 125 11.43 -2.15 7.14
CA PHE A 125 11.06 -3.46 7.69
C PHE A 125 12.05 -4.57 7.30
N PHE A 126 12.39 -4.65 6.01
CA PHE A 126 13.28 -5.67 5.48
C PHE A 126 14.74 -5.43 5.87
N LYS A 127 15.23 -4.19 5.81
CA LYS A 127 16.59 -3.83 6.27
C LYS A 127 16.81 -4.16 7.74
N LYS A 128 15.84 -3.86 8.62
CA LYS A 128 15.94 -4.15 10.06
C LYS A 128 16.06 -5.65 10.36
N ARG A 129 15.61 -6.51 9.45
CA ARG A 129 15.63 -7.97 9.58
C ARG A 129 16.67 -8.65 8.69
N ASN A 130 17.58 -7.88 8.09
CA ASN A 130 18.64 -8.38 7.21
C ASN A 130 18.13 -9.20 6.01
N PHE A 131 16.96 -8.85 5.46
CA PHE A 131 16.49 -9.46 4.20
C PHE A 131 17.27 -8.88 3.00
N PRO A 132 17.55 -9.68 1.95
CA PRO A 132 18.29 -9.27 0.75
C PRO A 132 17.48 -8.32 -0.15
N VAL A 133 17.49 -7.02 0.17
CA VAL A 133 16.87 -5.99 -0.68
C VAL A 133 17.84 -5.54 -1.77
N ILE A 134 17.53 -5.84 -3.02
CA ILE A 134 18.39 -5.56 -4.18
C ILE A 134 18.07 -4.22 -4.86
N LEU A 135 16.80 -3.84 -4.90
CA LEU A 135 16.29 -2.63 -5.53
C LEU A 135 15.28 -1.98 -4.60
N ASN A 136 15.27 -0.67 -4.57
CA ASN A 136 14.30 0.08 -3.81
C ASN A 136 14.02 1.45 -4.42
N ILE A 137 12.79 1.91 -4.25
CA ILE A 137 12.39 3.28 -4.54
C ILE A 137 11.56 3.81 -3.38
N THR A 138 11.79 5.07 -3.01
CA THR A 138 11.06 5.75 -1.94
C THR A 138 10.76 7.18 -2.36
N GLY A 139 9.80 7.81 -1.69
CA GLY A 139 9.42 9.19 -1.98
C GLY A 139 8.56 9.32 -3.23
N LEU A 140 7.76 8.29 -3.54
CA LEU A 140 6.81 8.36 -4.63
C LEU A 140 5.73 9.40 -4.31
N PRO A 141 5.29 10.19 -5.31
CA PRO A 141 4.20 11.13 -5.12
C PRO A 141 2.89 10.40 -4.77
N ASP A 142 1.92 11.14 -4.23
CA ASP A 142 0.59 10.59 -3.95
C ASP A 142 -0.13 10.13 -5.23
N GLN A 143 0.22 10.72 -6.38
CA GLN A 143 -0.29 10.37 -7.70
C GLN A 143 0.91 10.07 -8.62
N PRO A 144 1.47 8.85 -8.58
CA PRO A 144 2.61 8.48 -9.40
C PRO A 144 2.24 8.41 -10.88
N SER A 145 3.19 8.82 -11.70
CA SER A 145 3.22 8.61 -13.14
C SER A 145 4.03 7.37 -13.48
N PHE A 146 3.92 6.89 -14.72
CA PHE A 146 4.74 5.77 -15.19
C PHE A 146 6.24 6.08 -15.12
N ALA A 147 6.63 7.33 -15.39
CA ALA A 147 8.03 7.77 -15.35
C ALA A 147 8.67 7.59 -13.97
N ASP A 148 7.89 7.75 -12.89
CA ASP A 148 8.38 7.64 -11.51
C ASP A 148 8.83 6.22 -11.16
N ILE A 149 8.32 5.19 -11.86
CA ILE A 149 8.66 3.79 -11.59
C ILE A 149 9.35 3.08 -12.74
N LYS A 150 9.49 3.74 -13.90
CA LYS A 150 10.03 3.10 -15.12
C LYS A 150 11.41 2.49 -14.87
N GLU A 151 12.30 3.21 -14.19
CA GLU A 151 13.65 2.73 -13.93
C GLU A 151 13.67 1.46 -13.08
N ILE A 152 12.91 1.43 -11.98
CA ILE A 152 12.89 0.25 -11.10
C ILE A 152 12.14 -0.92 -11.74
N ALA A 153 11.09 -0.65 -12.51
CA ALA A 153 10.34 -1.66 -13.24
C ALA A 153 11.22 -2.30 -14.33
N ASN A 154 11.91 -1.49 -15.12
CA ASN A 154 12.84 -1.96 -16.14
C ASN A 154 13.97 -2.81 -15.54
N LYS A 155 14.56 -2.36 -14.43
CA LYS A 155 15.58 -3.14 -13.70
C LYS A 155 15.02 -4.46 -13.15
N ALA A 156 13.82 -4.46 -12.59
CA ALA A 156 13.18 -5.67 -12.05
C ALA A 156 12.94 -6.72 -13.16
N VAL A 157 12.45 -6.26 -14.31
CA VAL A 157 12.22 -7.09 -15.49
C VAL A 157 13.54 -7.56 -16.12
N GLY A 158 14.56 -6.69 -16.17
CA GLY A 158 15.90 -7.02 -16.64
C GLY A 158 16.57 -8.13 -15.83
N LEU A 159 16.38 -8.15 -14.51
CA LEU A 159 16.88 -9.22 -13.62
C LEU A 159 16.20 -10.58 -13.86
N PHE A 160 15.03 -10.61 -14.51
CA PHE A 160 14.47 -11.86 -14.99
C PHE A 160 15.07 -12.25 -16.35
N ALA A 161 15.23 -11.28 -17.24
CA ALA A 161 15.79 -11.49 -18.57
C ALA A 161 17.25 -11.98 -18.53
N ASP A 162 18.06 -11.48 -17.59
CA ASP A 162 19.46 -11.88 -17.42
C ASP A 162 19.65 -13.24 -16.71
N GLY A 163 18.57 -13.87 -16.25
CA GLY A 163 18.61 -15.16 -15.54
C GLY A 163 18.86 -15.06 -14.04
N THR A 164 18.90 -13.85 -13.45
CA THR A 164 19.07 -13.68 -12.00
C THR A 164 17.86 -14.19 -11.22
N PHE A 165 16.65 -13.95 -11.73
CA PHE A 165 15.38 -14.47 -11.18
C PHE A 165 14.70 -15.40 -12.15
N ASP A 166 14.27 -16.56 -11.70
CA ASP A 166 13.51 -17.52 -12.50
C ASP A 166 12.01 -17.31 -12.42
N GLU A 167 11.58 -16.52 -11.44
CA GLU A 167 10.21 -16.06 -11.26
C GLU A 167 10.19 -14.77 -10.45
N LEU A 168 9.19 -13.94 -10.69
CA LEU A 168 9.00 -12.66 -10.01
C LEU A 168 7.55 -12.56 -9.54
N TYR A 169 7.36 -12.44 -8.23
CA TYR A 169 6.05 -12.20 -7.61
C TYR A 169 5.91 -10.76 -7.18
N MET A 170 4.68 -10.27 -7.22
CA MET A 170 4.31 -8.94 -6.78
C MET A 170 3.30 -9.01 -5.62
N TYR A 171 3.55 -8.22 -4.58
CA TYR A 171 2.71 -8.12 -3.40
C TYR A 171 2.25 -6.68 -3.19
N TYR A 172 0.95 -6.50 -3.10
CA TYR A 172 0.34 -5.20 -2.88
C TYR A 172 -1.04 -5.37 -2.23
N ASN A 173 -1.66 -4.26 -1.82
CA ASN A 173 -3.04 -4.27 -1.37
C ASN A 173 -3.95 -3.89 -2.55
N HIS A 174 -4.77 -4.83 -3.02
CA HIS A 174 -5.82 -4.59 -4.01
C HIS A 174 -6.97 -3.80 -3.38
N TYR A 175 -7.39 -2.75 -4.10
CA TYR A 175 -8.47 -1.87 -3.68
C TYR A 175 -9.83 -2.46 -4.04
N VAL A 176 -10.48 -3.08 -3.05
CA VAL A 176 -11.86 -3.59 -3.20
C VAL A 176 -12.87 -2.49 -2.89
N SER A 177 -12.68 -1.80 -1.76
CA SER A 177 -13.53 -0.66 -1.37
C SER A 177 -12.81 0.26 -0.38
N ALA A 178 -13.46 1.38 -0.03
CA ALA A 178 -12.98 2.29 1.01
C ALA A 178 -12.67 1.60 2.35
N ILE A 179 -13.37 0.51 2.68
CA ILE A 179 -13.23 -0.22 3.94
C ILE A 179 -12.35 -1.47 3.77
N GLN A 180 -12.43 -2.14 2.62
CA GLN A 180 -11.75 -3.41 2.38
C GLN A 180 -10.59 -3.25 1.41
N GLN A 181 -9.40 -3.64 1.87
CA GLN A 181 -8.20 -3.81 1.05
C GLN A 181 -7.70 -5.23 1.25
N GLU A 182 -7.46 -5.93 0.14
CA GLU A 182 -7.04 -7.32 0.17
C GLU A 182 -5.57 -7.44 -0.22
N VAL A 183 -4.79 -8.20 0.54
CA VAL A 183 -3.39 -8.45 0.16
C VAL A 183 -3.37 -9.46 -0.96
N THR A 184 -2.86 -9.06 -2.13
CA THR A 184 -2.80 -9.89 -3.32
C THR A 184 -1.36 -10.28 -3.61
N GLU A 185 -1.14 -11.57 -3.80
CA GLU A 185 0.05 -12.11 -4.47
C GLU A 185 -0.28 -12.29 -5.95
N ARG A 186 0.54 -11.72 -6.83
CA ARG A 186 0.41 -11.90 -8.27
C ARG A 186 1.74 -12.34 -8.87
N LYS A 187 1.75 -13.40 -9.67
CA LYS A 187 2.93 -13.76 -10.47
C LYS A 187 3.06 -12.76 -11.61
N LEU A 188 4.22 -12.11 -11.69
CA LEU A 188 4.51 -11.11 -12.72
C LEU A 188 5.28 -11.74 -13.89
N LEU A 189 6.30 -12.54 -13.58
CA LEU A 189 7.09 -13.28 -14.57
C LEU A 189 7.35 -14.72 -14.07
N PRO A 190 7.38 -15.73 -14.96
CA PRO A 190 6.98 -15.67 -16.38
C PRO A 190 5.48 -15.40 -16.56
N LEU A 191 5.10 -14.91 -17.74
CA LEU A 191 3.73 -14.57 -18.15
C LEU A 191 2.97 -15.82 -18.61
N THR A 192 2.71 -16.74 -17.68
CA THR A 192 1.98 -17.99 -17.99
C THR A 192 0.46 -17.80 -18.05
N ASP A 193 -0.05 -16.80 -17.35
CA ASP A 193 -1.50 -16.62 -17.16
C ASP A 193 -2.11 -15.65 -18.19
N LEU A 194 -1.62 -15.69 -19.43
CA LEU A 194 -2.18 -14.91 -20.53
C LEU A 194 -3.55 -15.47 -20.90
N VAL A 195 -4.61 -14.72 -20.60
CA VAL A 195 -5.99 -15.11 -20.92
C VAL A 195 -6.23 -14.97 -22.43
N ASP A 196 -6.66 -16.06 -23.07
CA ASP A 196 -7.03 -16.08 -24.48
C ASP A 196 -8.27 -15.21 -24.73
N ASN A 197 -8.10 -14.15 -25.51
CA ASN A 197 -9.22 -13.29 -25.89
C ASN A 197 -10.04 -13.98 -26.98
N LYS A 198 -11.37 -14.04 -26.78
CA LYS A 198 -12.31 -14.74 -27.69
C LYS A 198 -12.27 -14.26 -29.15
N GLN A 199 -11.72 -13.08 -29.41
CA GLN A 199 -11.51 -12.55 -30.76
C GLN A 199 -10.01 -12.52 -31.07
N ARG A 200 -9.47 -13.66 -31.54
CA ARG A 200 -8.11 -13.72 -32.05
C ARG A 200 -8.03 -12.94 -33.35
N THR A 201 -7.27 -11.85 -33.34
CA THR A 201 -6.97 -11.05 -34.54
C THR A 201 -5.58 -11.40 -35.01
N THR A 202 -5.43 -11.72 -36.30
CA THR A 202 -4.12 -11.96 -36.91
C THR A 202 -3.48 -10.63 -37.27
N TYR A 203 -2.25 -10.40 -36.81
CA TYR A 203 -1.47 -9.22 -37.16
C TYR A 203 -0.40 -9.57 -38.19
N GLU A 204 -0.07 -8.63 -39.07
CA GLU A 204 1.20 -8.64 -39.79
C GLU A 204 2.26 -7.98 -38.92
N PHE A 205 3.45 -8.57 -38.89
CA PHE A 205 4.55 -8.16 -38.03
C PHE A 205 5.63 -7.46 -38.83
N GLU A 206 6.00 -6.27 -38.39
CA GLU A 206 7.15 -5.53 -38.90
C GLU A 206 7.96 -5.03 -37.69
N PRO A 207 9.24 -5.45 -37.50
CA PRO A 207 10.10 -6.19 -38.42
C PRO A 207 9.89 -7.72 -38.39
N SER A 208 9.73 -8.29 -37.20
CA SER A 208 9.41 -9.70 -36.99
C SER A 208 8.66 -9.89 -35.68
N GLN A 209 7.99 -11.03 -35.53
CA GLN A 209 7.23 -11.32 -34.31
C GLN A 209 8.11 -11.37 -33.05
N GLU A 210 9.29 -11.99 -33.15
CA GLU A 210 10.21 -12.16 -32.02
C GLU A 210 10.74 -10.79 -31.55
N GLU A 211 11.17 -9.94 -32.49
CA GLU A 211 11.65 -8.58 -32.17
C GLU A 211 10.55 -7.71 -31.54
N ILE A 212 9.31 -7.86 -32.00
CA ILE A 212 8.17 -7.16 -31.39
C ILE A 212 7.94 -7.64 -29.96
N LEU A 213 8.03 -8.95 -29.71
CA LEU A 213 7.88 -9.52 -28.36
C LEU A 213 9.01 -9.10 -27.42
N ASP A 214 10.25 -8.99 -27.92
CA ASP A 214 11.41 -8.52 -27.14
C ASP A 214 11.19 -7.09 -26.59
N VAL A 215 10.39 -6.27 -27.27
CA VAL A 215 10.06 -4.90 -26.83
C VAL A 215 8.76 -4.89 -26.02
N LEU A 216 7.71 -5.57 -26.50
CA LEU A 216 6.38 -5.51 -25.90
C LEU A 216 6.28 -6.24 -24.56
N LEU A 217 6.93 -7.40 -24.41
CA LEU A 217 6.81 -8.18 -23.17
C LEU A 217 7.42 -7.45 -21.96
N PRO A 218 8.63 -6.84 -22.05
CA PRO A 218 9.12 -6.00 -20.98
C PRO A 218 8.19 -4.82 -20.70
N GLN A 219 7.71 -4.13 -21.73
CA GLN A 219 6.80 -3.00 -21.57
C GLN A 219 5.48 -3.41 -20.90
N TYR A 220 4.95 -4.59 -21.22
CA TYR A 220 3.77 -5.13 -20.57
C TYR A 220 4.02 -5.47 -19.11
N ALA A 221 5.14 -6.11 -18.78
CA ALA A 221 5.53 -6.39 -17.39
C ALA A 221 5.71 -5.08 -16.58
N GLU A 222 6.35 -4.06 -17.15
CA GLU A 222 6.46 -2.72 -16.54
C GLU A 222 5.08 -2.09 -16.32
N SER A 223 4.17 -2.26 -17.28
CA SER A 223 2.79 -1.78 -17.18
C SER A 223 2.02 -2.49 -16.07
N LEU A 224 2.23 -3.79 -15.88
CA LEU A 224 1.61 -4.56 -14.80
C LEU A 224 2.08 -4.07 -13.43
N ILE A 225 3.37 -3.76 -13.28
CA ILE A 225 3.92 -3.14 -12.06
C ILE A 225 3.26 -1.79 -11.81
N TYR A 226 3.13 -0.95 -12.85
CA TYR A 226 2.49 0.36 -12.72
C TYR A 226 1.01 0.25 -12.34
N GLY A 227 0.26 -0.67 -12.96
CA GLY A 227 -1.14 -0.92 -12.63
C GLY A 227 -1.33 -1.33 -11.17
N ALA A 228 -0.49 -2.25 -10.69
CA ALA A 228 -0.50 -2.65 -9.29
C ALA A 228 -0.11 -1.51 -8.34
N LEU A 229 0.79 -0.61 -8.75
CA LEU A 229 1.11 0.58 -7.97
C LEU A 229 -0.08 1.53 -7.85
N LEU A 230 -0.80 1.79 -8.95
CA LEU A 230 -1.99 2.66 -8.93
C LEU A 230 -3.07 2.09 -8.01
N ASP A 231 -3.31 0.78 -8.10
CA ASP A 231 -4.23 0.05 -7.23
C ASP A 231 -3.79 0.10 -5.75
N ALA A 232 -2.51 -0.16 -5.50
CA ALA A 232 -1.91 -0.05 -4.18
C ALA A 232 -2.03 1.37 -3.59
N LYS A 233 -1.94 2.42 -4.42
CA LYS A 233 -2.10 3.82 -4.02
C LYS A 233 -3.55 4.15 -3.68
N ALA A 234 -4.51 3.65 -4.45
CA ALA A 234 -5.94 3.75 -4.11
C ALA A 234 -6.20 3.09 -2.74
N SER A 235 -5.72 1.86 -2.55
CA SER A 235 -5.76 1.17 -1.26
C SER A 235 -5.07 1.94 -0.13
N GLU A 236 -3.93 2.56 -0.39
CA GLU A 236 -3.17 3.35 0.60
C GLU A 236 -4.01 4.54 1.11
N HIS A 237 -4.65 5.27 0.19
CA HIS A 237 -5.47 6.44 0.53
C HIS A 237 -6.80 6.04 1.18
N ALA A 238 -7.41 4.94 0.75
CA ALA A 238 -8.59 4.38 1.39
C ALA A 238 -8.32 3.93 2.83
N ALA A 239 -7.26 3.14 3.05
CA ALA A 239 -6.88 2.68 4.37
C ALA A 239 -6.54 3.84 5.31
N ARG A 240 -5.89 4.89 4.80
CA ARG A 240 -5.61 6.11 5.56
C ARG A 240 -6.86 6.91 5.89
N MET A 241 -7.78 7.06 4.94
CA MET A 241 -9.07 7.71 5.18
C MET A 241 -9.83 7.00 6.31
N THR A 242 -9.94 5.68 6.23
CA THR A 242 -10.61 4.86 7.24
C THR A 242 -9.90 4.92 8.60
N ALA A 243 -8.56 4.86 8.63
CA ALA A 243 -7.80 4.99 9.87
C ALA A 243 -7.99 6.36 10.53
N MET A 244 -8.02 7.44 9.75
CA MET A 244 -8.22 8.80 10.26
C MET A 244 -9.66 9.07 10.70
N LYS A 245 -10.65 8.49 10.02
CA LYS A 245 -12.04 8.50 10.47
C LYS A 245 -12.16 7.84 11.85
N ASN A 246 -11.67 6.61 11.99
CA ASN A 246 -11.69 5.88 13.26
C ASN A 246 -10.92 6.65 14.36
N ALA A 247 -9.79 7.28 14.05
CA ALA A 247 -9.05 8.10 15.00
C ALA A 247 -9.85 9.33 15.46
N THR A 248 -10.61 9.95 14.57
CA THR A 248 -11.49 11.09 14.88
C THR A 248 -12.64 10.66 15.79
N ASP A 249 -13.29 9.53 15.48
CA ASP A 249 -14.38 8.98 16.28
C ASP A 249 -13.89 8.58 17.69
N ASN A 250 -12.74 7.92 17.79
CA ASN A 250 -12.08 7.60 19.06
C ASN A 250 -11.74 8.87 19.87
N ALA A 251 -11.30 9.94 19.20
CA ALA A 251 -11.01 11.20 19.85
C ALA A 251 -12.29 11.86 20.40
N HIS A 252 -13.40 11.83 19.66
CA HIS A 252 -14.69 12.34 20.13
C HIS A 252 -15.18 11.59 21.36
N GLU A 253 -15.07 10.26 21.36
CA GLU A 253 -15.46 9.45 22.50
C GLU A 253 -14.59 9.75 23.74
N LEU A 254 -13.28 9.90 23.55
CA LEU A 254 -12.38 10.29 24.65
C LEU A 254 -12.70 11.70 25.17
N ILE A 255 -13.03 12.65 24.31
CA ILE A 255 -13.46 14.00 24.71
C ILE A 255 -14.72 13.91 25.57
N ARG A 256 -15.71 13.08 25.19
CA ARG A 256 -16.95 12.89 25.94
C ARG A 256 -16.67 12.38 27.36
N THR A 257 -15.86 11.33 27.49
CA THR A 257 -15.47 10.75 28.78
C THR A 257 -14.68 11.73 29.65
N LEU A 258 -13.73 12.46 29.05
CA LEU A 258 -12.97 13.47 29.76
C LEU A 258 -13.85 14.64 30.23
N THR A 259 -14.87 15.02 29.44
CA THR A 259 -15.80 16.10 29.79
C THR A 259 -16.68 15.71 30.98
N LEU A 260 -17.17 14.47 31.02
CA LEU A 260 -17.88 13.93 32.19
C LEU A 260 -17.00 13.97 33.44
N SER A 261 -15.75 13.51 33.32
CA SER A 261 -14.77 13.52 34.41
C SER A 261 -14.45 14.95 34.89
N TYR A 262 -14.32 15.90 33.96
CA TYR A 262 -14.10 17.31 34.25
C TYR A 262 -15.27 17.91 35.04
N ASN A 263 -16.51 17.66 34.61
CA ASN A 263 -17.69 18.18 35.28
C ASN A 263 -17.84 17.61 36.69
N ARG A 264 -17.57 16.31 36.88
CA ARG A 264 -17.56 15.68 38.20
C ARG A 264 -16.49 16.30 39.12
N ALA A 265 -15.26 16.45 38.63
CA ALA A 265 -14.18 17.09 39.39
C ALA A 265 -14.49 18.56 39.72
N ARG A 266 -15.13 19.27 38.79
CA ARG A 266 -15.59 20.65 38.99
C ARG A 266 -16.64 20.76 40.08
N GLN A 267 -17.64 19.87 40.06
CA GLN A 267 -18.66 19.83 41.10
C GLN A 267 -18.04 19.53 42.46
N ALA A 268 -17.14 18.54 42.54
CA ALA A 268 -16.43 18.22 43.78
C ALA A 268 -15.60 19.40 44.31
N ALA A 269 -14.89 20.12 43.42
CA ALA A 269 -14.11 21.30 43.79
C ALA A 269 -15.00 22.44 44.32
N ILE A 270 -16.12 22.74 43.65
CA ILE A 270 -17.08 23.76 44.10
C ILE A 270 -17.68 23.37 45.47
N THR A 271 -18.11 22.11 45.63
CA THR A 271 -18.64 21.64 46.91
C THR A 271 -17.59 21.75 48.01
N GLN A 272 -16.34 21.39 47.73
CA GLN A 272 -15.23 21.51 48.67
C GLN A 272 -14.97 22.96 49.06
N GLU A 273 -14.86 23.88 48.09
CA GLU A 273 -14.69 25.32 48.36
C GLU A 273 -15.83 25.88 49.22
N ILE A 274 -17.09 25.53 48.92
CA ILE A 274 -18.24 25.96 49.73
C ILE A 274 -18.16 25.37 51.15
N THR A 275 -17.80 24.10 51.29
CA THR A 275 -17.70 23.44 52.60
C THR A 275 -16.58 24.09 53.44
N GLU A 276 -15.45 24.43 52.83
CA GLU A 276 -14.34 25.13 53.48
C GLU A 276 -14.74 26.54 53.93
N ILE A 277 -15.47 27.30 53.09
CA ILE A 277 -15.98 28.64 53.45
C ILE A 277 -16.97 28.56 54.63
N VAL A 278 -17.93 27.64 54.57
CA VAL A 278 -18.94 27.48 55.64
C VAL A 278 -18.30 27.00 56.95
N ALA A 279 -17.36 26.07 56.88
CA ALA A 279 -16.63 25.60 58.07
C ALA A 279 -15.79 26.72 58.70
N GLY A 280 -15.12 27.53 57.89
CA GLY A 280 -14.36 28.69 58.36
C GLY A 280 -15.24 29.77 59.00
N ALA A 281 -16.42 30.03 58.43
CA ALA A 281 -17.38 30.97 58.99
C ALA A 281 -17.94 30.50 60.35
N ASN A 282 -18.26 29.20 60.46
CA ASN A 282 -18.76 28.62 61.71
C ASN A 282 -17.71 28.56 62.82
N ALA A 283 -16.42 28.47 62.47
CA ALA A 283 -15.33 28.46 63.46
C ALA A 283 -15.09 29.82 64.15
N LEU A 284 -15.71 30.89 63.65
CA LEU A 284 -15.63 32.24 64.22
C LEU A 284 -16.80 32.57 65.19
N GLN A 285 -17.80 31.68 65.29
CA GLN A 285 -18.91 31.79 66.25
C GLN A 285 -18.57 31.06 67.54
#